data_AF-A0A8X6M1Z5-F1
#
_entry.id   AF-A0A8X6M1Z5-F1
#
_cell.length_a   1.000
_cell.length_b   1.000
_cell.length_c   1.000
_cell.angle_alpha   90.00
_cell.angle_beta   90.00
_cell.angle_gamma   90.00
#
_symmetry.space_group_name_H-M   'P 1'
#
loop_
_entity.id
_entity.type
_entity.pdbx_description
1 polymer ?
#
loop_
_entity_poly.entity_id
_entity_poly.type
_entity_poly.pdbx_seq_one_letter_code
_entity_poly.pdbx_strand_id
1 'polypeptide(L)'
;MVRPSLLCDPAVILLDLEAPSFFVPAVCVGLVGLVGCEPNIIIALFTIAMGFNGFMQSGFNVTHVDMSPEFSGTLMGLTNCIANLTGFLAPLYVGLITESGQTLENWRYVFVTTSIVFLVSGIVYDAFCTAELQPWGKSKSEDRRSSNDDRAPIIDDPS
;
A
#
# COMPACT_ATOMS: atom_id res chain seq x y z
N MET A 1 11.88 7.12 15.42
CA MET A 1 11.79 7.60 16.82
C MET A 1 10.44 8.27 16.98
N VAL A 2 9.39 7.48 17.19
CA VAL A 2 7.98 7.92 17.10
C VAL A 2 7.53 8.51 18.44
N ARG A 3 6.81 9.65 18.41
CA ARG A 3 6.35 10.34 19.61
C ARG A 3 5.18 9.58 20.26
N PRO A 4 5.16 9.41 21.60
CA PRO A 4 4.15 8.62 22.31
C PRO A 4 2.71 9.18 22.24
N SER A 5 2.51 10.39 21.73
CA SER A 5 1.18 11.01 21.56
C SER A 5 0.43 10.58 20.29
N LEU A 6 1.09 9.98 19.29
CA LEU A 6 0.45 9.50 18.05
C LEU A 6 -0.07 8.05 18.15
N LEU A 7 0.31 7.31 19.18
CA LEU A 7 -0.04 5.88 19.36
C LEU A 7 -1.52 5.60 19.71
N CYS A 8 -2.32 6.64 19.93
CA CYS A 8 -3.76 6.51 20.20
C CYS A 8 -4.64 6.82 19.00
N ASP A 9 -4.07 7.24 17.86
CA ASP A 9 -4.86 7.55 16.68
C ASP A 9 -5.12 6.25 15.89
N PRO A 10 -6.39 5.84 15.67
CA PRO A 10 -6.71 4.61 14.95
C PRO A 10 -6.12 4.56 13.53
N ALA A 11 -5.89 5.73 12.91
CA ALA A 11 -5.25 5.83 11.61
C ALA A 11 -3.74 5.50 11.67
N VAL A 12 -3.05 5.92 12.74
CA VAL A 12 -1.63 5.61 12.96
C VAL A 12 -1.45 4.14 13.35
N ILE A 13 -2.36 3.59 14.16
CA ILE A 13 -2.36 2.16 14.53
C ILE A 13 -2.55 1.27 13.30
N LEU A 14 -3.40 1.67 12.34
CA LEU A 14 -3.56 0.94 11.07
C LEU A 14 -2.33 1.05 10.18
N LEU A 15 -1.66 2.21 10.15
CA LEU A 15 -0.43 2.44 9.41
C LEU A 15 0.75 1.60 9.95
N ASP A 16 0.88 1.55 11.28
CA ASP A 16 1.88 0.70 11.98
C ASP A 16 1.63 -0.80 11.71
N LEU A 17 0.39 -1.20 11.42
CA LEU A 17 0.05 -2.57 11.03
C LEU A 17 0.35 -2.89 9.56
N GLU A 18 0.45 -1.88 8.69
CA GLU A 18 0.75 -2.04 7.26
C GLU A 18 2.25 -2.13 6.97
N ALA A 19 3.09 -1.46 7.76
CA ALA A 19 4.55 -1.49 7.59
C ALA A 19 5.16 -2.92 7.51
N PRO A 20 4.74 -3.91 8.33
CA PRO A 20 5.19 -5.30 8.19
C PRO A 20 4.94 -5.90 6.80
N SER A 21 3.94 -5.42 6.08
CA SER A 21 3.53 -5.97 4.77
C SER A 21 4.54 -5.72 3.66
N PHE A 22 5.45 -4.75 3.80
CA PHE A 22 6.55 -4.57 2.84
C PHE A 22 7.80 -5.37 3.25
N PHE A 23 8.10 -5.41 4.55
CA PHE A 23 9.29 -6.08 5.07
C PHE A 23 9.15 -7.61 5.09
N VAL A 24 7.96 -8.14 5.35
CA VAL A 24 7.71 -9.60 5.37
C VAL A 24 7.95 -10.22 3.99
N PRO A 25 7.34 -9.73 2.88
CA PRO A 25 7.64 -10.23 1.55
C PRO A 25 9.10 -10.02 1.15
N ALA A 26 9.72 -8.90 1.54
CA ALA A 26 11.13 -8.65 1.26
C ALA A 26 12.03 -9.74 1.86
N VAL A 27 11.82 -10.10 3.12
CA VAL A 27 12.58 -11.15 3.80
C VAL A 27 12.25 -12.53 3.23
N CYS A 28 10.97 -12.84 3.03
CA CYS A 28 10.55 -14.15 2.50
C CYS A 28 11.09 -14.40 1.09
N VAL A 29 10.97 -13.44 0.18
CA VAL A 29 11.46 -13.57 -1.20
C VAL A 29 12.99 -13.54 -1.26
N GLY A 30 13.64 -12.75 -0.38
CA GLY A 30 15.10 -12.77 -0.24
C GLY A 30 15.61 -14.15 0.21
N LEU A 31 14.92 -14.78 1.17
CA LEU A 31 15.23 -16.14 1.61
C LEU A 31 14.99 -17.18 0.51
N VAL A 32 13.95 -17.03 -0.33
CA VAL A 32 13.74 -17.91 -1.50
C VAL A 32 14.94 -17.89 -2.46
N GLY A 33 15.59 -16.75 -2.64
CA GLY A 33 16.83 -16.67 -3.44
C GLY A 33 18.03 -17.44 -2.84
N LEU A 34 18.00 -17.73 -1.54
CA LEU A 34 19.05 -18.44 -0.81
C LEU A 34 18.71 -19.93 -0.58
N VAL A 35 17.42 -20.24 -0.44
CA VAL A 35 16.88 -21.60 -0.25
C VAL A 35 16.79 -22.26 -1.64
N GLY A 36 17.87 -22.91 -2.08
CA GLY A 36 18.02 -23.45 -3.44
C GLY A 36 16.94 -24.43 -3.93
N CYS A 37 17.17 -25.74 -3.81
CA CYS A 37 16.35 -26.79 -4.45
C CYS A 37 15.29 -27.45 -3.53
N GLU A 38 14.77 -26.74 -2.53
CA GLU A 38 13.78 -27.27 -1.57
C GLU A 38 12.38 -26.68 -1.84
N PRO A 39 11.58 -27.28 -2.75
CA PRO A 39 10.33 -26.69 -3.22
C PRO A 39 9.28 -26.51 -2.10
N ASN A 40 9.27 -27.38 -1.09
CA ASN A 40 8.33 -27.29 0.03
C ASN A 40 8.52 -26.00 0.84
N ILE A 41 9.77 -25.61 1.09
CA ILE A 41 10.10 -24.39 1.84
C ILE A 41 9.76 -23.15 1.00
N ILE A 42 10.09 -23.19 -0.30
CA ILE A 42 9.80 -22.09 -1.23
C ILE A 42 8.29 -21.81 -1.29
N ILE A 43 7.47 -22.85 -1.43
CA ILE A 43 6.01 -22.72 -1.50
C ILE A 43 5.45 -22.17 -0.18
N ALA A 44 5.95 -22.64 0.96
CA ALA A 44 5.51 -22.13 2.27
C ALA A 44 5.86 -20.64 2.43
N LEU A 45 7.08 -20.22 2.08
CA LEU A 45 7.52 -18.83 2.13
C LEU A 45 6.69 -17.91 1.21
N PHE A 46 6.41 -18.35 -0.03
CA PHE A 46 5.55 -17.60 -0.94
C PHE A 46 4.11 -17.48 -0.44
N THR A 47 3.57 -18.55 0.15
CA THR A 47 2.21 -18.54 0.69
C THR A 47 2.08 -17.52 1.82
N ILE A 48 3.05 -17.48 2.73
CA ILE A 48 3.09 -16.48 3.81
C ILE A 48 3.22 -15.08 3.21
N ALA A 49 4.15 -14.87 2.28
CA ALA A 49 4.36 -13.56 1.64
C ALA A 49 3.09 -13.03 0.96
N MET A 50 2.40 -13.88 0.17
CA MET A 50 1.16 -13.50 -0.51
C MET A 50 0.00 -13.28 0.45
N GLY A 51 -0.07 -14.03 1.56
CA GLY A 51 -1.06 -13.83 2.61
C GLY A 51 -0.98 -12.43 3.24
N PHE A 52 0.24 -11.99 3.59
CA PHE A 52 0.48 -10.63 4.11
C PHE A 52 0.27 -9.55 3.04
N ASN A 53 0.61 -9.82 1.78
CA ASN A 53 0.35 -8.88 0.68
C ASN A 53 -1.16 -8.64 0.46
N GLY A 54 -2.00 -9.65 0.66
CA GLY A 54 -3.46 -9.51 0.60
C GLY A 54 -4.03 -8.61 1.70
N PHE A 55 -3.44 -8.67 2.90
CA PHE A 55 -3.82 -7.79 4.02
C PHE A 55 -3.54 -6.32 3.69
N MET A 56 -2.37 -6.01 3.11
CA MET A 56 -2.01 -4.67 2.65
C MET A 56 -2.99 -4.09 1.62
N GLN A 57 -3.45 -4.91 0.68
CA GLN A 57 -4.33 -4.42 -0.40
C GLN A 57 -5.70 -3.95 0.13
N SER A 58 -6.13 -4.45 1.29
CA SER A 58 -7.36 -4.01 1.95
C SER A 58 -7.25 -2.61 2.56
N GLY A 59 -6.10 -2.24 3.13
CA GLY A 59 -5.89 -0.91 3.72
C GLY A 59 -5.64 0.18 2.67
N PHE A 60 -4.98 -0.14 1.55
CA PHE A 60 -4.76 0.80 0.45
C PHE A 60 -6.06 1.36 -0.17
N ASN A 61 -7.08 0.51 -0.33
CA ASN A 61 -8.35 0.91 -0.91
C ASN A 61 -9.13 1.89 -0.01
N VAL A 62 -9.06 1.71 1.31
CA VAL A 62 -9.74 2.57 2.29
C VAL A 62 -8.98 3.90 2.43
N THR A 63 -7.65 3.83 2.51
CA THR A 63 -6.78 5.01 2.62
C THR A 63 -6.93 5.99 1.44
N HIS A 64 -7.10 5.50 0.20
CA HIS A 64 -7.26 6.37 -0.96
C HIS A 64 -8.58 7.16 -0.99
N VAL A 65 -9.62 6.62 -0.38
CA VAL A 65 -10.94 7.27 -0.28
C VAL A 65 -10.93 8.26 0.88
N ASP A 66 -10.27 7.90 1.98
CA ASP A 66 -10.20 8.73 3.19
C ASP A 66 -9.24 9.93 3.04
N MET A 67 -8.14 9.78 2.29
CA MET A 67 -7.14 10.83 2.11
C MET A 67 -7.60 11.97 1.16
N SER A 68 -8.46 11.68 0.18
CA SER A 68 -8.93 12.69 -0.79
C SER A 68 -10.24 12.29 -1.49
N PRO A 69 -11.41 12.46 -0.87
CA PRO A 69 -12.68 12.03 -1.45
C PRO A 69 -13.02 12.71 -2.80
N GLU A 70 -12.58 13.95 -3.04
CA GLU A 70 -12.84 14.67 -4.30
C GLU A 70 -11.86 14.33 -5.44
N PHE A 71 -10.62 13.88 -5.13
CA PHE A 71 -9.57 13.58 -6.12
C PHE A 71 -9.24 12.08 -6.24
N SER A 72 -9.90 11.24 -5.44
CA SER A 72 -9.65 9.80 -5.35
C SER A 72 -9.71 9.10 -6.72
N GLY A 73 -10.71 9.43 -7.55
CA GLY A 73 -10.89 8.79 -8.87
C GLY A 73 -9.73 9.06 -9.84
N THR A 74 -9.21 10.29 -9.90
CA THR A 74 -8.08 10.63 -10.78
C THR A 74 -6.77 10.03 -10.27
N LEU A 75 -6.53 10.06 -8.95
CA LEU A 75 -5.34 9.47 -8.34
C LEU A 75 -5.33 7.94 -8.45
N MET A 76 -6.49 7.29 -8.28
CA MET A 76 -6.65 5.86 -8.46
C MET A 76 -6.44 5.45 -9.92
N GLY A 77 -6.93 6.25 -10.87
CA GLY A 77 -6.66 6.07 -12.30
C GLY A 77 -5.17 6.13 -12.63
N LEU A 78 -4.47 7.16 -12.14
CA LEU A 78 -3.02 7.31 -12.33
C LEU A 78 -2.24 6.13 -11.71
N THR A 79 -2.60 5.74 -10.49
CA THR A 79 -1.99 4.59 -9.79
C THR A 79 -2.18 3.31 -10.60
N ASN A 80 -3.38 3.08 -11.14
CA ASN A 80 -3.63 1.93 -12.01
C ASN A 80 -2.80 1.98 -13.29
N CYS A 81 -2.61 3.15 -13.92
CA CYS A 81 -1.73 3.27 -15.09
C CYS A 81 -0.27 2.89 -14.74
N ILE A 82 0.25 3.41 -13.63
CA ILE A 82 1.61 3.10 -13.16
C ILE A 82 1.74 1.62 -12.80
N ALA A 83 0.72 1.05 -12.16
CA ALA A 83 0.68 -0.37 -11.81
C ALA A 83 0.68 -1.27 -13.05
N ASN A 84 -0.12 -0.93 -14.07
CA ASN A 84 -0.15 -1.67 -15.34
C ASN A 84 1.19 -1.56 -16.09
N LEU A 85 1.81 -0.37 -16.10
CA LEU A 85 3.12 -0.21 -16.72
C LEU A 85 4.19 -1.06 -16.01
N THR A 86 4.18 -1.05 -14.68
CA THR A 86 5.09 -1.88 -13.87
C THR A 86 4.84 -3.36 -14.11
N GLY A 87 3.56 -3.77 -14.21
CA GLY A 87 3.16 -5.14 -14.53
C GLY A 87 3.60 -5.61 -15.93
N PHE A 88 3.79 -4.69 -16.88
CA PHE A 88 4.38 -4.99 -18.18
C PHE A 88 5.91 -5.06 -18.14
N LEU A 89 6.55 -4.16 -17.39
CA LEU A 89 8.02 -4.11 -17.28
C LEU A 89 8.61 -5.30 -16.50
N ALA A 90 7.91 -5.80 -15.47
CA ALA A 90 8.38 -6.90 -14.65
C ALA A 90 8.69 -8.20 -15.45
N PRO A 91 7.76 -8.76 -16.26
CA PRO A 91 8.05 -9.95 -17.05
C PRO A 91 9.10 -9.72 -18.15
N LEU A 92 9.22 -8.50 -18.69
CA LEU A 92 10.30 -8.15 -19.62
C LEU A 92 11.67 -8.23 -18.94
N TYR A 93 11.79 -7.67 -17.73
CA TYR A 93 13.02 -7.74 -16.95
C TYR A 93 13.40 -9.18 -16.61
N VAL A 94 12.44 -10.00 -16.14
CA VAL A 94 12.68 -11.43 -15.84
C VAL A 94 13.09 -12.18 -17.11
N GLY A 95 12.47 -11.87 -18.25
CA GLY A 95 12.83 -12.43 -19.56
C GLY A 95 14.28 -12.19 -19.93
N LEU A 96 14.77 -10.96 -19.77
CA LEU A 96 16.16 -10.59 -20.06
C LEU A 96 17.17 -11.31 -19.15
N ILE A 97 16.87 -11.40 -17.85
CA ILE A 97 17.74 -12.10 -16.90
C ILE A 97 17.82 -13.59 -17.20
N THR A 98 16.72 -14.18 -17.68
CA THR A 98 16.63 -15.63 -17.91
C THR A 98 16.94 -16.04 -19.36
N GLU A 99 17.33 -15.10 -20.22
CA GLU A 99 17.73 -15.35 -21.61
C GLU A 99 18.96 -16.28 -21.70
N SER A 100 19.87 -16.19 -20.73
CA SER A 100 21.06 -17.05 -20.62
C SER A 100 20.76 -18.47 -20.11
N GLY A 101 19.50 -18.76 -19.73
CA GLY A 101 19.03 -20.07 -19.29
C GLY A 101 18.22 -20.02 -17.99
N GLN A 102 17.32 -21.00 -17.80
CA GLN A 102 16.46 -21.14 -16.60
C GLN A 102 17.22 -21.80 -15.43
N THR A 103 18.39 -21.26 -15.08
CA THR A 103 19.22 -21.78 -13.99
C THR A 103 18.83 -21.16 -12.65
N LEU A 104 19.10 -21.89 -11.56
CA LEU A 104 18.85 -21.41 -10.20
C LEU A 104 19.58 -20.09 -9.91
N GLU A 105 20.76 -19.89 -10.49
CA GLU A 105 21.55 -18.67 -10.34
C GLU A 105 20.86 -17.44 -10.96
N ASN A 106 20.28 -17.58 -12.16
CA ASN A 106 19.56 -16.50 -12.82
C ASN A 106 18.29 -16.11 -12.05
N TRP A 107 17.55 -17.10 -11.56
CA TRP A 107 16.38 -16.88 -10.70
C TRP A 107 16.75 -16.25 -9.36
N ARG A 108 17.92 -16.56 -8.79
CA ARG A 108 18.42 -15.89 -7.59
C ARG A 108 18.57 -14.38 -7.82
N TYR A 109 19.10 -13.95 -8.96
CA TYR A 109 19.18 -12.51 -9.27
C TYR A 109 17.80 -11.86 -9.29
N VAL A 110 16.80 -12.51 -9.88
CA VAL A 110 15.40 -12.03 -9.91
C VAL A 110 14.82 -11.88 -8.50
N PHE A 111 15.00 -12.88 -7.63
CA PHE A 111 14.47 -12.82 -6.27
C PHE A 111 15.19 -11.80 -5.39
N VAL A 112 16.51 -11.66 -5.55
CA VAL A 112 17.30 -10.65 -4.82
C VAL A 112 16.91 -9.24 -5.25
N THR A 113 16.76 -8.97 -6.55
CA THR A 113 16.33 -7.63 -7.01
C THR A 113 14.90 -7.33 -6.58
N THR A 114 14.01 -8.31 -6.60
CA THR A 114 12.64 -8.16 -6.08
C THR A 114 12.63 -7.84 -4.58
N SER A 115 13.47 -8.52 -3.78
CA SER A 115 13.62 -8.25 -2.34
C SER A 115 14.10 -6.82 -2.09
N ILE A 116 15.09 -6.33 -2.85
CA ILE A 116 15.58 -4.96 -2.76
C ILE A 116 14.48 -3.95 -3.09
N VAL A 117 13.70 -4.19 -4.16
CA VAL A 117 12.58 -3.32 -4.52
C VAL A 117 11.57 -3.23 -3.38
N PHE A 118 11.18 -4.35 -2.76
CA PHE A 118 10.28 -4.33 -1.60
C PHE A 118 10.84 -3.55 -0.41
N LEU A 119 12.14 -3.69 -0.11
CA LEU A 119 12.79 -2.92 0.97
C LEU A 119 12.80 -1.42 0.68
N VAL A 120 13.18 -1.02 -0.53
CA VAL A 120 13.21 0.40 -0.93
C VAL A 120 11.80 0.97 -0.91
N SER A 121 10.81 0.24 -1.44
CA SER A 121 9.41 0.64 -1.37
C SER A 121 8.92 0.79 0.07
N GLY A 122 9.27 -0.13 0.97
CA GLY A 122 8.93 -0.04 2.39
C GLY A 122 9.57 1.18 3.07
N ILE A 123 10.84 1.48 2.77
CA ILE A 123 11.53 2.66 3.31
C ILE A 123 10.89 3.96 2.80
N VAL A 124 10.56 4.02 1.51
CA VAL A 124 9.88 5.18 0.92
C VAL A 124 8.48 5.34 1.53
N TYR A 125 7.75 4.24 1.72
CA TYR A 125 6.45 4.27 2.39
C TYR A 125 6.58 4.78 3.83
N ASP A 126 7.54 4.27 4.62
CA ASP A 126 7.78 4.73 6.00
C ASP A 126 8.21 6.21 6.07
N ALA A 127 8.95 6.70 5.07
CA ALA A 127 9.43 8.08 5.03
C ALA A 127 8.37 9.10 4.59
N PHE A 128 7.45 8.72 3.69
CA PHE A 128 6.52 9.66 3.03
C PHE A 128 5.04 9.41 3.33
N CYS A 129 4.67 8.23 3.82
CA CYS A 129 3.29 7.94 4.14
C CYS A 129 2.91 8.60 5.47
N THR A 130 1.77 9.30 5.47
CA THR A 130 1.15 9.83 6.67
C THR A 130 -0.32 9.48 6.64
N ALA A 131 -0.83 8.99 7.78
CA ALA A 131 -2.23 8.63 7.95
C ALA A 131 -3.11 9.82 8.37
N GLU A 132 -2.52 11.02 8.52
CA GLU A 132 -3.29 12.21 8.88
C GLU A 132 -4.02 12.80 7.66
N LEU A 133 -5.28 13.19 7.88
CA LEU A 133 -6.11 13.90 6.91
C LEU A 133 -5.36 15.15 6.45
N GLN A 134 -4.98 15.17 5.18
CA GLN A 134 -4.20 16.27 4.65
C GLN A 134 -5.05 17.56 4.61
N PRO A 135 -4.45 18.74 4.86
CA PRO A 135 -5.19 19.99 5.06
C PRO A 135 -6.03 20.43 3.84
N TRP A 136 -5.70 19.94 2.64
CA TRP A 136 -6.49 20.15 1.42
C TRP A 136 -7.71 19.24 1.28
N GLY A 137 -7.87 18.24 2.15
CA GLY A 137 -8.98 17.28 2.17
C GLY A 137 -10.19 17.74 3.01
N LYS A 138 -10.18 18.94 3.59
CA LYS A 138 -11.36 19.52 4.25
C LYS A 138 -12.44 19.79 3.20
N SER A 139 -13.38 18.86 3.10
CA SER A 139 -14.55 18.98 2.24
C SER A 139 -15.38 20.23 2.61
N LYS A 140 -15.82 20.98 1.60
CA LYS A 140 -16.86 22.02 1.68
C LYS A 140 -18.22 21.51 2.21
N SER A 141 -18.34 20.23 2.58
CA SER A 141 -19.58 19.65 3.12
C SER A 141 -19.92 20.13 4.53
N GLU A 142 -18.94 20.52 5.35
CA GLU A 142 -19.22 21.14 6.65
C GLU A 142 -19.81 22.54 6.47
N ASP A 143 -19.30 23.34 5.52
CA ASP A 143 -19.87 24.64 5.17
C ASP A 143 -21.32 24.52 4.65
N ARG A 144 -21.62 23.47 3.85
CA ARG A 144 -22.96 23.28 3.31
C ARG A 144 -23.97 22.76 4.34
N ARG A 145 -23.53 22.01 5.36
CA ARG A 145 -24.40 21.52 6.43
C ARG A 145 -24.70 22.61 7.46
N SER A 146 -23.73 23.46 7.78
CA SER A 146 -23.95 24.69 8.56
C SER A 146 -24.91 25.64 7.82
N SER A 147 -24.72 25.85 6.51
CA SER A 147 -25.58 26.73 5.71
C SER A 147 -27.03 26.24 5.55
N ASN A 148 -27.31 24.94 5.73
CA ASN A 148 -28.65 24.38 5.56
C ASN A 148 -29.40 24.24 6.90
N ASP A 149 -28.68 24.15 8.02
CA ASP A 149 -29.22 24.21 9.38
C ASP A 149 -29.68 25.63 9.73
N ASP A 150 -28.93 26.64 9.28
CA ASP A 150 -29.33 28.07 9.37
C ASP A 150 -30.54 28.43 8.50
N ARG A 151 -31.00 27.51 7.63
CA ARG A 151 -32.10 27.72 6.67
C ARG A 151 -33.33 26.89 6.97
N ALA A 152 -33.37 26.16 8.08
CA ALA A 152 -34.60 25.53 8.55
C ALA A 152 -35.64 26.64 8.80
N PRO A 153 -36.80 26.64 8.13
CA PRO A 153 -37.85 27.59 8.44
C PRO A 153 -38.29 27.35 9.89
N ILE A 154 -38.29 28.41 10.69
CA ILE A 154 -38.98 28.42 11.99
C ILE A 154 -40.45 28.12 11.67
N ILE A 155 -40.88 26.88 11.93
CA ILE A 155 -42.30 26.56 11.99
C ILE A 155 -42.76 27.15 13.32
N ASP A 156 -43.30 28.36 13.27
CA ASP A 156 -44.08 28.90 14.37
C ASP A 156 -45.27 27.94 14.57
N ASP A 157 -45.23 27.17 15.66
CA ASP A 157 -46.34 26.34 16.12
C ASP A 157 -47.40 27.28 16.74
N PRO A 158 -48.59 27.45 16.15
CA PRO A 158 -49.65 28.19 16.79
C PRO A 158 -50.36 27.26 17.79
N SER A 159 -50.22 27.64 19.06
CA SER A 159 -50.97 27.17 20.25
C SER A 159 -52.46 26.92 20.02
#